data_AF-A0A8T3SZK8-F1
#
_entry.id   AF-A0A8T3SZK8-F1
#
_cell.length_a   1.000
_cell.length_b   1.000
_cell.length_c   1.000
_cell.angle_alpha   90.00
_cell.angle_beta   90.00
_cell.angle_gamma   90.00
#
_symmetry.space_group_name_H-M   'P 1'
#
loop_
_entity.id
_entity.type
_entity.pdbx_description
1 polymer ?
#
loop_
_entity_poly.entity_id
_entity_poly.type
_entity_poly.pdbx_seq_one_letter_code
_entity_poly.pdbx_strand_id
1 'polypeptide(L)' 'MPIDDATAQPDPHTVETYLLSLQDRICATFEHEEPKARFIEDAWAREAGGGGRTRVLSGG' A
#
# COMPACT_ATOMS: atom_id res chain seq x y z
N MET A 1 6.86 32.04 -25.12
CA MET A 1 6.19 31.90 -23.82
C MET A 1 6.41 30.46 -23.39
N PRO A 2 7.20 30.15 -22.34
CA PRO A 2 7.33 28.79 -21.87
C PRO A 2 6.02 28.40 -21.19
N ILE A 3 5.58 27.19 -21.50
CA ILE A 3 4.45 26.52 -20.86
C ILE A 3 4.99 25.97 -19.55
N ASP A 4 4.73 26.68 -18.45
CA ASP A 4 4.98 26.16 -17.11
C ASP A 4 3.98 25.00 -16.87
N ASP A 5 4.46 23.78 -17.09
CA ASP A 5 3.78 22.53 -16.72
C ASP A 5 3.76 22.41 -15.18
N ALA A 6 2.90 23.21 -14.54
CA ALA A 6 2.65 23.16 -13.11
C ALA A 6 1.55 22.14 -12.79
N THR A 7 1.72 20.89 -13.23
CA THR A 7 1.01 19.78 -12.62
C THR A 7 1.70 19.50 -11.29
N ALA A 8 1.11 19.99 -10.19
CA ALA A 8 1.62 19.73 -8.84
C ALA A 8 1.68 18.22 -8.61
N GLN A 9 2.87 17.63 -8.77
CA GLN A 9 3.05 16.21 -8.55
C GLN A 9 2.78 15.94 -7.05
N PRO A 10 1.91 14.96 -6.73
CA PRO A 10 1.62 14.64 -5.35
C PRO A 10 2.92 14.21 -4.65
N ASP A 11 3.10 14.67 -3.41
CA ASP A 11 4.23 14.28 -2.58
C ASP A 11 4.28 12.74 -2.47
N PRO A 12 5.37 12.09 -2.91
CA PRO A 12 5.49 10.64 -2.90
C PRO A 12 5.23 10.02 -1.52
N HIS A 13 5.60 10.71 -0.44
CA HIS A 13 5.38 10.21 0.92
C HIS A 13 3.90 10.23 1.32
N THR A 14 3.18 11.25 0.90
CA THR A 14 1.72 11.34 1.08
C THR A 14 1.01 10.21 0.32
N VAL A 15 1.44 9.92 -0.92
CA VAL A 15 0.87 8.81 -1.72
C VAL A 15 1.20 7.46 -1.08
N GLU A 16 2.44 7.24 -0.64
CA GLU A 16 2.86 6.03 0.06
C GLU A 16 1.99 5.77 1.30
N THR A 17 1.86 6.77 2.17
CA THR A 17 1.05 6.69 3.39
C THR A 17 -0.41 6.35 3.08
N TYR A 18 -0.97 6.98 2.04
CA TYR A 18 -2.32 6.70 1.59
C TYR A 18 -2.48 5.26 1.10
N LEU A 19 -1.56 4.77 0.26
CA LEU A 19 -1.63 3.41 -0.30
C LEU A 19 -1.46 2.34 0.79
N LEU A 20 -0.56 2.54 1.75
CA LEU A 20 -0.40 1.64 2.89
C LEU A 20 -1.67 1.59 3.74
N SER A 21 -2.26 2.75 4.03
CA SER A 21 -3.52 2.85 4.79
C SER A 21 -4.72 2.25 4.04
N LEU A 22 -4.73 2.35 2.71
CA LEU A 22 -5.74 1.71 1.87
C LEU A 22 -5.62 0.19 1.95
N GLN A 23 -4.40 -0.34 1.86
CA GLN A 23 -4.14 -1.77 2.01
C GLN A 23 -4.60 -2.30 3.37
N ASP A 24 -4.34 -1.56 4.46
CA ASP A 24 -4.82 -1.91 5.81
C ASP A 24 -6.35 -2.04 5.86
N ARG A 25 -7.06 -1.04 5.32
CA ARG A 25 -8.52 -1.04 5.33
C ARG A 25 -9.09 -2.20 4.52
N ILE A 26 -8.53 -2.50 3.36
CA ILE A 26 -8.98 -3.61 2.53
C ILE A 26 -8.78 -4.95 3.26
N CYS A 27 -7.59 -5.20 3.81
CA CYS A 27 -7.32 -6.43 4.55
C CYS A 27 -8.22 -6.56 5.79
N ALA A 28 -8.41 -5.47 6.54
CA ALA A 28 -9.28 -5.47 7.72
C ALA A 28 -10.73 -5.79 7.38
N THR A 29 -11.25 -5.28 6.25
CA THR A 29 -12.59 -5.64 5.76
C THR A 29 -12.70 -7.14 5.48
N PHE A 30 -11.72 -7.73 4.79
CA PHE A 30 -11.73 -9.17 4.51
C PHE A 30 -11.63 -10.02 5.79
N GLU A 31 -10.77 -9.66 6.74
CA GLU A 31 -10.66 -10.37 8.02
C GLU A 31 -11.91 -10.23 8.90
N HIS A 32 -12.65 -9.13 8.75
CA HIS A 32 -13.94 -8.93 9.42
C HIS A 32 -15.01 -9.88 8.89
N GLU A 33 -15.13 -10.00 7.57
CA GLU A 33 -16.08 -10.91 6.90
C GLU A 33 -15.68 -12.39 7.05
N GLU A 34 -14.38 -12.67 7.16
CA GLU A 34 -13.84 -14.02 7.39
C GLU A 34 -13.03 -14.12 8.69
N PRO A 35 -13.70 -14.32 9.85
CA PRO A 35 -13.05 -14.25 11.16
C PRO A 35 -11.93 -15.27 11.39
N LYS A 36 -11.86 -16.32 10.57
CA LYS A 36 -10.86 -17.39 10.63
C LYS A 36 -9.66 -17.15 9.71
N ALA A 37 -9.79 -16.27 8.72
CA ALA A 37 -8.74 -15.98 7.76
C ALA A 37 -7.90 -14.80 8.29
N ARG A 38 -6.58 -14.87 8.14
CA ARG A 38 -5.63 -13.82 8.54
C ARG A 38 -4.63 -13.58 7.44
N PHE A 39 -4.39 -12.32 7.10
CA PHE A 39 -3.34 -11.98 6.15
C PHE A 39 -1.96 -12.17 6.77
N ILE A 40 -1.08 -12.78 6.00
CA ILE A 40 0.35 -12.86 6.32
C ILE A 40 1.02 -11.65 5.65
N GLU A 41 1.67 -10.82 6.45
CA GLU A 41 2.43 -9.68 5.97
C GLU A 41 3.89 -10.06 5.69
N ASP A 42 4.38 -9.63 4.53
CA ASP A 42 5.78 -9.73 4.12
C ASP A 42 6.28 -8.34 3.75
N ALA A 43 7.07 -7.74 4.65
CA ALA A 43 7.70 -6.44 4.46
C ALA A 43 9.05 -6.62 3.77
N TRP A 44 9.29 -5.83 2.73
CA TRP A 44 10.50 -5.93 1.93
C TRP A 44 11.09 -4.55 1.64
N ALA A 45 12.40 -4.53 1.44
CA ALA A 45 13.16 -3.38 1.02
C ALA A 45 14.07 -3.77 -0.15
N ARG A 46 14.32 -2.85 -1.07
CA ARG A 46 15.25 -3.06 -2.19
C ARG A 46 16.59 -2.44 -1.89
N GLU A 47 17.67 -3.09 -2.31
CA GLU A 47 19.04 -2.58 -2.14
C GLU A 47 19.25 -1.21 -2.81
N ALA A 48 18.58 -0.98 -3.94
CA ALA A 48 18.60 0.30 -4.66
C ALA A 48 17.71 1.40 -4.04
N GLY A 49 17.11 1.13 -2.87
CA GLY A 49 16.15 2.01 -2.22
C GLY A 49 14.69 1.72 -2.60
N GLY A 50 13.79 2.21 -1.76
CA GLY A 50 12.37 1.86 -1.80
C GLY A 50 12.06 0.55 -1.09
N GLY A 51 10.77 0.25 -0.98
CA GLY A 51 10.28 -0.91 -0.25
C GLY A 51 8.76 -0.98 -0.31
N GLY A 52 8.21 -1.85 0.53
CA GLY A 52 6.77 -1.96 0.71
C GLY A 52 6.44 -3.15 1.57
N ARG A 53 5.15 -3.50 1.58
CA ARG A 53 4.67 -4.73 2.21
C ARG A 53 3.64 -5.41 1.33
N THR A 54 3.72 -6.73 1.29
CA THR A 54 2.76 -7.60 0.63
C THR A 54 1.93 -8.28 1.71
N ARG A 55 0.63 -8.41 1.50
CA ARG A 55 -0.24 -9.17 2.40
C ARG A 55 -0.95 -10.26 1.62
N VAL A 56 -0.80 -11.50 2.09
CA VAL A 56 -1.36 -12.69 1.43
C VAL A 56 -2.36 -13.37 2.36
N LEU A 57 -3.56 -13.61 1.85
CA LEU A 57 -4.55 -14.48 2.47
C LEU A 57 -4.55 -15.82 1.72
N SER A 58 -4.35 -16.93 2.42
CA SER A 58 -4.28 -18.27 1.82
C SER A 58 -5.13 -19.26 2.60
N GLY A 59 -5.75 -20.22 1.90
CA GLY A 59 -6.58 -21.27 2.53
C GLY A 59 -8.09 -21.08 2.37
N GLY A 60 -8.52 -20.43 1.28
CA GLY A 60 -9.92 -20.49 0.82
C GLY A 60 -10.32 -21.88 0.34
#